data_AF-A0A7W8ZPK2-F1
#
_entry.id   AF-A0A7W8ZPK2-F1
#
_cell.length_a   1.000
_cell.length_b   1.000
_cell.length_c   1.000
_cell.angle_alpha   90.00
_cell.angle_beta   90.00
_cell.angle_gamma   90.00
#
_symmetry.space_group_name_H-M   'P 1'
#
loop_
_entity.id
_entity.type
_entity.pdbx_description
1 polymer ?
#
loop_
_entity_poly.entity_id
_entity_poly.type
_entity_poly.pdbx_seq_one_letter_code
_entity_poly.pdbx_strand_id
1 'polypeptide(L)'
;MSKRRDYKNKAWYAYDGIGDPYHAASYRKITQKLKCENGKHICAIFAGHGDINPFSPLSANIQQYIANGLVSGLAQPPHYKKHSQYYVYLKY
;
A
#
# COMPACT_ATOMS: atom_id res chain seq x y z
N MET A 1 20.31 21.51 3.12
CA MET A 1 18.99 20.95 2.72
C MET A 1 19.21 19.80 1.74
N SER A 2 18.99 18.54 2.14
CA SER A 2 19.22 17.37 1.27
C SER A 2 17.97 16.50 1.21
N LYS A 3 17.17 16.67 0.14
CA LYS A 3 15.92 15.94 -0.16
C LYS A 3 16.20 14.59 -0.86
N ARG A 4 16.99 13.70 -0.24
CA ARG A 4 17.29 12.36 -0.80
C ARG A 4 17.32 11.23 0.26
N ARG A 5 16.46 11.28 1.28
CA ARG A 5 16.43 10.23 2.33
C ARG A 5 15.10 9.47 2.49
N ASP A 6 13.98 9.92 1.93
CA ASP A 6 12.67 9.33 2.26
C ASP A 6 12.29 8.06 1.49
N TYR A 7 13.01 7.70 0.41
CA TYR A 7 12.69 6.49 -0.36
C TYR A 7 13.26 5.20 0.25
N LYS A 8 14.17 5.30 1.23
CA LYS A 8 14.84 4.15 1.86
C LYS A 8 14.01 3.47 2.96
N ASN A 9 12.90 4.08 3.40
CA ASN A 9 12.12 3.65 4.55
C ASN A 9 10.70 3.19 4.16
N LYS A 10 10.52 2.58 2.98
CA LYS A 10 9.26 1.99 2.57
C LYS A 10 9.45 0.59 2.02
N ALA A 11 8.45 -0.26 2.21
CA ALA A 11 8.44 -1.61 1.65
C ALA A 11 7.04 -2.02 1.25
N TRP A 12 6.97 -3.10 0.48
CA TRP A 12 5.72 -3.73 0.09
C TRP A 12 5.23 -4.66 1.19
N TYR A 13 3.95 -4.54 1.52
CA TYR A 13 3.27 -5.42 2.45
C TYR A 13 1.99 -5.94 1.83
N ALA A 14 1.82 -7.26 1.77
CA ALA A 14 0.61 -7.90 1.29
C ALA A 14 -0.45 -7.92 2.40
N TYR A 15 -1.70 -7.67 2.01
CA TYR A 15 -2.84 -7.85 2.91
C TYR A 15 -3.12 -9.35 3.06
N ASP A 16 -3.22 -9.83 4.30
CA ASP A 16 -3.48 -11.25 4.58
C ASP A 16 -4.94 -11.67 4.34
N GLY A 17 -5.82 -10.69 4.10
CA GLY A 17 -7.25 -10.92 3.85
C GLY A 17 -8.10 -10.97 5.12
N ILE A 18 -7.50 -10.75 6.29
CA ILE A 18 -8.15 -10.94 7.59
C ILE A 18 -8.11 -9.66 8.42
N GLY A 19 -9.26 -9.29 8.98
CA GLY A 19 -9.39 -8.16 9.90
C GLY A 19 -9.63 -6.82 9.20
N ASP A 20 -9.17 -5.75 9.85
CA ASP A 20 -9.35 -4.39 9.39
C ASP A 20 -8.20 -3.96 8.47
N PRO A 21 -8.47 -3.61 7.19
CA PRO A 21 -7.43 -3.14 6.27
C PRO A 21 -6.78 -1.82 6.68
N TYR A 22 -7.30 -1.08 7.64
CA TYR A 22 -6.67 0.13 8.18
C TYR A 22 -5.63 -0.17 9.27
N HIS A 23 -5.55 -1.42 9.75
CA HIS A 23 -4.58 -1.84 10.74
C HIS A 23 -3.31 -2.43 10.09
N ALA A 24 -2.15 -1.93 10.52
CA ALA A 24 -0.84 -2.43 10.09
C ALA A 24 -0.66 -3.94 10.36
N ALA A 25 -1.33 -4.47 11.38
CA ALA A 25 -1.24 -5.88 11.78
C ALA A 25 -1.72 -6.86 10.70
N SER A 26 -2.67 -6.45 9.84
CA SER A 26 -3.23 -7.26 8.75
C SER A 26 -2.35 -7.30 7.49
N TYR A 27 -1.12 -6.78 7.58
CA TYR A 27 -0.21 -6.70 6.45
C TYR A 27 1.12 -7.37 6.75
N ARG A 28 1.62 -8.19 5.83
CA ARG A 28 2.91 -8.88 5.95
C ARG A 28 3.87 -8.45 4.87
N LYS A 29 5.11 -8.18 5.27
CA LYS A 29 6.16 -7.76 4.35
C LYS A 29 6.39 -8.83 3.29
N ILE A 30 6.53 -8.38 2.05
CA ILE A 30 6.82 -9.25 0.91
C ILE A 30 8.09 -8.79 0.20
N THR A 31 8.79 -9.77 -0.36
CA THR A 31 9.96 -9.55 -1.24
C THR A 31 9.65 -9.84 -2.71
N GLN A 32 8.50 -10.47 -2.97
CA GLN A 32 8.06 -10.87 -4.29
C GLN A 32 7.41 -9.71 -5.06
N LYS A 33 7.56 -9.73 -6.38
CA LYS A 33 6.90 -8.76 -7.27
C LYS A 33 5.39 -8.98 -7.27
N LEU A 34 4.64 -7.91 -7.06
CA LEU A 34 3.18 -7.92 -7.12
C LEU A 34 2.68 -8.25 -8.53
N LYS A 35 1.68 -9.13 -8.62
CA LYS A 35 0.95 -9.47 -9.86
C LYS A 35 -0.45 -8.86 -9.93
N CYS A 36 -0.82 -8.11 -8.90
CA CYS A 36 -2.14 -7.54 -8.72
C CYS A 36 -2.08 -6.04 -9.02
N GLU A 37 -3.09 -5.54 -9.71
CA GLU A 37 -3.19 -4.12 -10.07
C GLU A 37 -4.52 -3.55 -9.58
N ASN A 38 -5.62 -4.06 -10.13
CA ASN A 38 -6.98 -3.63 -9.84
C ASN A 38 -7.84 -4.80 -9.34
N GLY A 39 -8.97 -4.49 -8.70
CA GLY A 39 -9.92 -5.49 -8.20
C GLY A 39 -10.71 -5.01 -6.99
N LYS A 40 -11.44 -5.91 -6.31
CA LYS A 40 -12.36 -5.56 -5.22
C LYS A 40 -11.77 -5.72 -3.82
N HIS A 41 -10.61 -6.35 -3.71
CA HIS A 41 -9.94 -6.62 -2.45
C HIS A 41 -8.55 -6.01 -2.46
N ILE A 42 -8.06 -5.59 -1.29
CA ILE A 42 -6.68 -5.12 -1.17
C ILE A 42 -5.75 -6.29 -1.43
N CYS A 43 -4.74 -6.04 -2.25
CA CYS A 43 -3.66 -6.97 -2.48
C CYS A 43 -2.44 -6.60 -1.63
N ALA A 44 -1.96 -5.36 -1.77
CA ALA A 44 -0.76 -4.90 -1.09
C ALA A 44 -0.68 -3.39 -0.98
N ILE A 45 0.12 -2.92 -0.04
CA ILE A 45 0.39 -1.51 0.22
C ILE A 45 1.89 -1.22 0.22
N PHE A 46 2.27 -0.02 -0.21
CA PHE A 46 3.61 0.53 -0.10
C PHE A 46 3.67 1.50 1.08
N ALA A 47 3.98 0.97 2.25
CA ALA A 47 3.90 1.71 3.51
C ALA A 47 5.28 1.92 4.15
N GLY A 48 5.31 2.69 5.24
CA GLY A 48 6.52 2.90 6.03
C GLY A 48 7.11 1.58 6.50
N HIS A 49 8.43 1.46 6.36
CA HIS A 49 9.19 0.23 6.60
C HIS A 49 9.26 -0.11 8.09
N GLY A 50 8.44 -1.07 8.52
CA GLY A 50 8.69 -1.84 9.73
C GLY A 50 9.33 -3.19 9.41
N ASP A 51 9.36 -4.09 10.40
CA ASP A 51 9.93 -5.43 10.27
C ASP A 51 8.99 -6.36 9.48
N ILE A 52 8.16 -7.14 10.17
CA ILE A 52 7.20 -8.07 9.54
C ILE A 52 5.96 -7.31 9.05
N ASN A 53 5.55 -6.30 9.80
CA ASN A 53 4.42 -5.43 9.53
C ASN A 53 4.92 -4.03 9.14
N PRO A 54 4.10 -3.22 8.44
CA PRO A 54 4.41 -1.81 8.25
C PRO A 54 4.39 -1.07 9.59
N PHE A 55 4.95 0.15 9.61
CA PHE A 55 4.82 1.02 10.78
C PHE A 55 3.34 1.22 11.17
N SER A 56 3.08 1.17 12.47
CA SER A 56 1.78 1.43 13.06
C SER A 56 1.78 2.82 13.75
N PRO A 57 0.75 3.65 13.55
CA PRO A 57 -0.38 3.44 12.64
C PRO A 57 0.01 3.58 11.16
N LEU A 58 -0.80 3.05 10.25
CA LEU A 58 -0.69 3.36 8.83
C LEU A 58 -0.85 4.88 8.62
N SER A 59 -0.10 5.46 7.69
CA SER A 59 -0.21 6.91 7.43
C SER A 59 -1.58 7.27 6.87
N ALA A 60 -2.06 8.48 7.19
CA ALA A 60 -3.35 8.98 6.72
C ALA A 60 -3.52 8.87 5.19
N ASN A 61 -2.44 9.11 4.42
CA ASN A 61 -2.48 8.97 2.96
C ASN A 61 -2.75 7.52 2.53
N ILE A 62 -2.10 6.53 3.18
CA ILE A 62 -2.34 5.11 2.87
C ILE A 62 -3.77 4.72 3.24
N GLN A 63 -4.27 5.17 4.39
CA GLN A 63 -5.66 4.93 4.79
C GLN A 63 -6.65 5.51 3.76
N GLN A 64 -6.43 6.74 3.30
CA GLN A 64 -7.26 7.35 2.25
C GLN A 64 -7.19 6.57 0.93
N TYR A 65 -6.00 6.12 0.53
CA TYR A 65 -5.82 5.31 -0.68
C TYR A 65 -6.47 3.93 -0.56
N ILE A 66 -6.49 3.33 0.63
CA ILE A 66 -7.24 2.10 0.88
C ILE A 66 -8.74 2.34 0.64
N ALA A 67 -9.29 3.39 1.26
CA ALA A 67 -10.70 3.74 1.10
C ALA A 67 -11.07 3.97 -0.38
N ASN A 68 -10.29 4.80 -1.08
CA ASN A 68 -10.54 5.11 -2.49
C ASN A 68 -10.38 3.88 -3.39
N GLY A 69 -9.41 3.02 -3.10
CA GLY A 69 -9.14 1.81 -3.86
C GLY A 69 -10.29 0.81 -3.73
N LEU A 70 -10.78 0.59 -2.52
CA LEU A 70 -11.92 -0.31 -2.26
C LEU A 70 -13.21 0.16 -2.94
N VAL A 71 -13.44 1.48 -3.02
CA VAL A 71 -14.62 2.05 -3.70
C VAL A 71 -14.48 2.00 -5.22
N SER A 72 -13.31 2.39 -5.76
CA SER A 72 -13.10 2.49 -7.21
C SER A 72 -12.76 1.15 -7.87
N GLY A 73 -12.24 0.20 -7.10
CA GLY A 73 -11.63 -1.02 -7.59
C GLY A 73 -10.29 -0.81 -8.32
N LEU A 74 -9.70 0.39 -8.22
CA LEU A 74 -8.50 0.79 -8.95
C LEU A 74 -7.34 1.07 -8.00
N ALA A 75 -6.12 0.72 -8.43
CA ALA A 75 -4.89 1.06 -7.72
C ALA A 75 -4.79 2.57 -7.43
N GLN A 76 -4.26 2.91 -6.25
CA GLN A 76 -4.26 4.27 -5.73
C GLN A 76 -2.86 4.79 -5.42
N PRO A 77 -2.61 6.11 -5.57
CA PRO A 77 -3.48 7.07 -6.26
C PRO A 77 -3.56 6.72 -7.76
N PRO A 78 -4.68 7.03 -8.45
CA PRO A 78 -4.78 6.79 -9.88
C PRO A 78 -3.72 7.65 -10.59
N HIS A 79 -3.14 7.12 -11.66
CA HIS A 79 -2.05 7.81 -12.36
C HIS A 79 -2.56 9.07 -13.05
N TYR A 80 -2.45 10.21 -12.37
CA TYR A 80 -2.73 11.52 -12.98
C TYR A 80 -1.55 12.03 -13.83
N LYS A 81 -0.35 11.45 -13.68
CA LYS A 81 0.87 11.82 -14.44
C LYS A 81 1.72 10.59 -14.76
N LYS A 82 2.31 10.53 -15.96
CA LYS A 82 3.38 9.58 -16.30
C LYS A 82 4.43 9.64 -15.16
N HIS A 83 4.79 8.49 -14.59
CA HIS A 83 5.72 8.31 -13.45
C HIS A 83 5.18 8.50 -12.01
N SER A 84 3.87 8.51 -11.80
CA SER A 84 3.34 8.32 -10.43
C SER A 84 3.55 6.86 -9.98
N GLN A 85 3.75 6.64 -8.68
CA GLN A 85 3.87 5.29 -8.10
C GLN A 85 2.59 4.97 -7.34
N TYR A 86 2.01 3.80 -7.60
CA TYR A 86 0.90 3.29 -6.80
C TYR A 86 1.39 2.94 -5.39
N TYR A 87 0.59 3.30 -4.41
CA TYR A 87 0.78 2.97 -3.00
C TYR A 87 -0.15 1.88 -2.52
N VAL A 88 -1.27 1.66 -3.19
CA VAL A 88 -2.23 0.59 -2.86
C VAL A 88 -2.59 -0.13 -4.15
N TYR A 89 -2.43 -1.45 -4.13
CA TYR A 89 -2.80 -2.34 -5.21
C TYR A 89 -3.96 -3.24 -4.79
N LEU A 90 -4.84 -3.56 -5.75
CA LEU A 90 -6.01 -4.41 -5.54
C LEU A 90 -5.94 -5.70 -6.34
N LYS A 91 -6.73 -6.69 -5.92
CA LYS A 91 -6.92 -7.99 -6.56
C LYS A 91 -8.41 -8.31 -6.69
N TYR A 92 -8.76 -9.07 -7.73
CA TYR A 92 -10.11 -9.59 -7.93
C TYR A 92 -10.46 -10.66 -6.89
#